data_AF-A0A497P855-F1
#
_entry.id   AF-A0A497P855-F1
#
_cell.length_a   1.000
_cell.length_b   1.000
_cell.length_c   1.000
_cell.angle_alpha   90.00
_cell.angle_beta   90.00
_cell.angle_gamma   90.00
#
_symmetry.space_group_name_H-M   'P 1'
#
loop_
_entity.id
_entity.type
_entity.pdbx_description
1 polymer ?
#
loop_
_entity_poly.entity_id
_entity_poly.type
_entity_poly.pdbx_seq_one_letter_code
_entity_poly.pdbx_strand_id
1 'polypeptide(L)'
;MLVTRQSPIIGYDRAAQVAESTLTSGRTIRETIQEMGIQIPNIDELLDPYRMAFPESNQSSHRRNDEDTGENQAGNQGCDRTEA
;
A
#
# COMPACT_ATOMS: atom_id res chain seq x y z
N MET A 1 15.75 -4.08 3.11
CA MET A 1 16.38 -3.04 2.26
C MET A 1 15.48 -1.80 2.29
N LEU A 2 15.98 -0.65 2.75
CA LEU A 2 15.15 0.56 3.00
C LEU A 2 14.64 1.23 1.71
N VAL A 3 15.37 1.07 0.60
CA VAL A 3 15.10 1.74 -0.69
C VAL A 3 13.76 1.31 -1.30
N THR A 4 13.28 0.10 -1.04
CA THR A 4 12.04 -0.44 -1.62
C THR A 4 10.81 0.42 -1.34
N ARG A 5 10.78 1.12 -0.20
CA ARG A 5 9.67 2.00 0.18
C ARG A 5 9.53 3.25 -0.69
N GLN A 6 10.55 3.57 -1.50
CA GLN A 6 10.52 4.68 -2.45
C GLN A 6 9.81 4.31 -3.77
N SER A 7 9.68 3.02 -4.08
CA SER A 7 9.13 2.54 -5.36
C SER A 7 7.77 3.16 -5.73
N PRO A 8 6.81 3.36 -4.80
CA PRO A 8 5.53 4.02 -5.12
C PRO A 8 5.65 5.49 -5.55
N ILE A 9 6.76 6.16 -5.21
CA ILE A 9 6.96 7.59 -5.48
C ILE A 9 7.80 7.78 -6.74
N ILE A 10 8.90 7.03 -6.87
CA ILE A 10 9.90 7.25 -7.93
C ILE A 10 9.93 6.15 -8.98
N GLY A 11 9.18 5.06 -8.77
CA GLY A 11 9.19 3.85 -9.60
C GLY A 11 10.24 2.83 -9.15
N TYR A 12 10.00 1.56 -9.49
CA TYR A 12 10.87 0.43 -9.10
C TYR A 12 12.28 0.56 -9.70
N ASP A 13 12.40 0.88 -10.98
CA ASP A 13 13.69 0.96 -11.68
C ASP A 13 14.58 2.06 -11.10
N ARG A 14 14.01 3.23 -10.81
CA ARG A 14 14.75 4.30 -10.14
C ARG A 14 15.13 3.94 -8.72
N ALA A 15 14.27 3.25 -7.99
CA ALA A 15 14.62 2.74 -6.66
C ALA A 15 15.79 1.76 -6.74
N ALA A 16 15.84 0.87 -7.75
CA ALA A 16 16.98 -0.02 -7.96
C ALA A 16 18.28 0.74 -8.24
N GLN A 17 18.25 1.78 -9.09
CA GLN A 17 19.41 2.65 -9.37
C GLN A 17 19.91 3.37 -8.10
N VAL A 18 19.00 3.87 -7.27
CA VAL A 18 19.36 4.48 -5.98
C VAL A 18 20.08 3.45 -5.10
N ALA A 19 19.56 2.23 -4.99
CA ALA A 19 20.17 1.18 -4.18
C ALA A 19 21.60 0.82 -4.64
N GLU A 20 21.78 0.67 -5.96
CA GLU A 20 23.09 0.40 -6.56
C GLU A 20 24.09 1.53 -6.31
N SER A 21 23.67 2.78 -6.53
CA SER A 21 24.51 3.96 -6.34
C SER A 21 24.91 4.16 -4.86
N THR A 22 23.97 3.98 -3.94
CA THR A 22 24.22 4.02 -2.49
C THR A 22 25.25 2.96 -2.09
N LEU A 23 25.11 1.72 -2.59
CA LEU A 23 26.03 0.63 -2.28
C LEU A 23 27.44 0.88 -2.84
N THR A 24 27.53 1.37 -4.08
CA THR A 24 28.80 1.58 -4.77
C THR A 24 29.57 2.78 -4.22
N SER A 25 28.87 3.86 -3.88
CA SER A 25 29.48 5.08 -3.36
C SER A 25 29.74 5.03 -1.85
N GLY A 26 29.11 4.11 -1.12
CA GLY A 26 29.13 4.07 0.35
C GLY A 26 28.40 5.23 1.01
N ARG A 27 27.69 6.07 0.23
CA ARG A 27 26.88 7.18 0.73
C ARG A 27 25.58 6.68 1.33
N THR A 28 24.90 7.55 2.06
CA THR A 28 23.54 7.29 2.52
C THR A 28 22.54 7.42 1.37
N ILE A 29 21.37 6.82 1.57
CA ILE A 29 20.25 6.93 0.64
C ILE A 29 19.85 8.40 0.43
N ARG A 30 19.89 9.23 1.50
CA ARG A 30 19.55 10.66 1.45
C ARG A 30 20.50 11.43 0.52
N GLU A 31 21.80 11.25 0.70
CA GLU A 31 22.82 11.88 -0.14
C GLU A 31 22.67 11.44 -1.60
N THR A 32 22.48 10.15 -1.82
CA THR A 32 22.31 9.59 -3.18
C THR A 32 21.10 10.22 -3.90
N ILE A 33 19.96 10.34 -3.23
CA ILE A 33 18.74 10.93 -3.79
C ILE A 33 18.94 12.40 -4.12
N GLN A 34 19.60 13.14 -3.24
CA GLN A 34 19.92 14.55 -3.43
C GLN A 34 20.86 14.75 -4.64
N GLU A 35 21.88 13.90 -4.78
CA GLU A 35 22.82 13.94 -5.90
C GLU A 35 22.15 13.59 -7.23
N MET A 36 21.22 12.63 -7.23
CA MET A 36 20.44 12.26 -8.40
C MET A 36 19.34 13.30 -8.74
N GLY A 37 19.18 14.35 -7.94
CA GLY A 37 18.16 15.39 -8.14
C GLY A 37 16.73 14.90 -7.96
N ILE A 38 16.54 13.79 -7.23
CA ILE A 38 15.22 13.19 -7.01
C ILE A 38 14.54 13.90 -5.83
N GLN A 39 13.33 14.42 -6.05
CA GLN A 39 12.54 15.08 -5.02
C GLN A 39 11.55 14.08 -4.42
N ILE A 40 11.75 13.75 -3.14
CA ILE A 40 10.84 12.88 -2.38
C ILE A 40 10.30 13.68 -1.18
N PRO A 41 8.99 13.93 -1.10
CA PRO A 41 8.40 14.58 0.06
C PRO A 41 8.51 13.68 1.29
N ASN A 42 8.81 14.27 2.44
CA ASN A 42 8.88 13.58 3.74
C ASN A 42 9.78 12.33 3.75
N ILE A 43 10.96 12.41 3.12
CA ILE A 43 11.91 11.29 3.04
C ILE A 43 12.28 10.69 4.41
N ASP A 44 12.31 11.50 5.47
CA ASP A 44 12.64 11.05 6.82
C ASP A 44 11.58 10.10 7.38
N GLU A 45 10.31 10.46 7.19
CA GLU A 45 9.16 9.61 7.56
C GLU A 45 9.09 8.38 6.65
N LEU A 46 9.39 8.54 5.37
CA LEU A 46 9.40 7.45 4.41
C LEU A 46 10.46 6.40 4.76
N LEU A 47 11.62 6.84 5.23
CA LEU A 47 12.76 5.99 5.59
C LEU A 47 12.79 5.57 7.07
N ASP A 48 11.74 5.85 7.84
CA ASP A 48 11.64 5.46 9.24
C ASP A 48 11.52 3.92 9.40
N PRO A 49 12.52 3.26 10.01
CA PRO A 49 12.49 1.81 10.22
C PRO A 49 11.33 1.34 11.10
N TYR A 50 10.90 2.15 12.08
CA TYR A 50 9.80 1.79 12.96
C TYR A 50 8.48 1.72 12.19
N ARG A 51 8.19 2.74 11.37
CA ARG A 51 7.05 2.76 10.45
C ARG A 51 7.13 1.74 9.33
N MET A 52 8.32 1.20 9.03
CA MET A 52 8.47 0.06 8.13
C MET A 52 8.14 -1.27 8.81
N ALA A 53 8.59 -1.46 10.06
CA ALA A 53 8.32 -2.67 10.81
C ALA A 53 6.84 -2.79 11.24
N PHE A 54 6.16 -1.66 11.47
CA PHE A 54 4.79 -1.61 11.97
C PHE A 54 3.90 -0.69 11.11
N PRO A 55 3.39 -1.17 9.95
CA PRO A 55 2.60 -0.36 9.03
C PRO A 55 1.18 -0.01 9.53
N GLU A 56 0.62 -0.77 10.48
CA GLU A 56 -0.79 -0.67 10.89
C GLU A 56 -1.06 0.16 12.14
N SER A 57 -0.03 0.67 12.82
CA SER A 57 -0.22 1.49 14.04
C SER A 57 -0.84 2.88 13.78
N ASN A 58 -1.16 3.22 12.53
CA ASN A 58 -1.76 4.51 12.14
C ASN A 58 -2.97 4.39 11.19
N GLN A 59 -3.63 3.22 11.10
CA GLN A 59 -4.80 3.01 10.24
C GLN A 59 -6.04 2.59 11.03
N SER A 60 -6.44 3.38 12.02
CA SER A 60 -7.76 3.27 12.65
C SER A 60 -8.67 4.39 12.17
N SER A 61 -9.11 4.34 10.90
CA SER A 61 -10.38 4.93 10.42
C SER A 61 -10.48 4.97 8.90
N HIS A 62 -10.47 3.83 8.21
CA HIS A 62 -11.30 3.72 7.00
C HIS A 62 -11.61 2.26 6.63
N ARG A 63 -12.86 1.91 6.89
CA ARG A 63 -13.72 0.97 6.13
C ARG A 63 -13.39 -0.52 6.21
N ARG A 64 -14.18 -1.23 7.02
CA ARG A 64 -15.15 -2.22 6.53
C ARG A 64 -16.41 -2.16 7.39
N ASN A 65 -17.29 -1.18 7.08
CA ASN A 65 -18.72 -1.38 7.31
C ASN A 65 -19.26 -1.82 5.95
N ASP A 66 -19.00 -3.07 5.59
CA ASP A 66 -19.84 -3.71 4.59
C ASP A 66 -21.13 -4.03 5.33
N GLU A 67 -22.07 -3.10 5.20
CA GLU A 67 -23.46 -3.28 5.59
C GLU A 67 -24.00 -4.51 4.87
N ASP A 68 -24.09 -5.62 5.58
CA ASP A 68 -24.86 -6.80 5.17
C ASP A 68 -26.36 -6.44 5.25
N THR A 69 -26.80 -5.59 4.33
CA THR A 69 -28.20 -5.26 4.10
C THR A 69 -28.59 -5.90 2.78
N GLY A 70 -29.26 -7.05 2.83
CA GLY A 70 -29.66 -7.69 1.57
C GLY A 70 -30.41 -9.02 1.62
N GLU A 71 -30.93 -9.51 2.75
CA GLU A 71 -31.93 -10.59 2.69
C GLU A 71 -33.28 -9.99 2.24
N ASN A 72 -33.50 -9.93 0.93
CA ASN A 72 -34.82 -9.68 0.37
C ASN A 72 -35.09 -10.57 -0.84
N GLN A 73 -35.94 -11.58 -0.59
CA GLN A 73 -36.98 -12.12 -1.48
C GLN A 73 -36.56 -12.65 -2.85
N ALA A 74 -36.39 -13.98 -2.93
CA ALA A 74 -36.79 -14.74 -4.11
C ALA A 74 -38.07 -15.51 -3.77
N GLY A 75 -39.22 -14.94 -4.18
CA GLY A 75 -40.46 -15.68 -4.24
C GLY A 75 -40.33 -16.83 -5.23
N ASN A 76 -40.59 -18.06 -4.79
CA ASN A 76 -40.84 -19.15 -5.70
C ASN A 76 -42.31 -19.53 -5.62
N GLN A 77 -43.05 -19.06 -6.61
CA GLN A 77 -44.39 -19.52 -6.95
C GLN A 77 -44.28 -20.97 -7.43
N GLY A 78 -45.19 -21.85 -7.00
CA GLY A 78 -45.43 -23.12 -7.69
C GLY A 78 -45.64 -24.30 -6.77
N CYS A 79 -46.90 -24.55 -6.39
CA CYS A 79 -47.56 -25.84 -6.60
C CYS A 79 -49.01 -25.69 -6.15
N ASP A 80 -49.84 -25.32 -7.13
CA ASP A 80 -51.27 -25.56 -7.12
C ASP A 80 -51.49 -27.07 -6.91
N ARG A 81 -52.09 -27.44 -5.78
CA ARG A 81 -52.61 -28.80 -5.55
C ARG A 81 -54.12 -28.68 -5.47
N THR A 82 -54.74 -28.47 -6.62
CA THR A 82 -56.09 -28.94 -6.89
C THR A 82 -56.03 -30.41 -7.34
N GLU A 83 -57.18 -31.08 -7.29
CA GLU A 83 -57.45 -32.52 -7.54
C GLU A 83 -57.37 -33.40 -6.29
N ALA A 84 -58.36 -34.23 -5.93
CA ALA A 84 -59.79 -34.37 -6.20
C ALA A 84 -60.28 -35.41 -5.18
#